data_AF-A0A656QNZ1-F1
#
_entry.id   AF-A0A656QNZ1-F1
#
_cell.length_a   1.000
_cell.length_b   1.000
_cell.length_c   1.000
_cell.angle_alpha   90.00
_cell.angle_beta   90.00
_cell.angle_gamma   90.00
#
_symmetry.space_group_name_H-M   'P 1'
#
loop_
_entity.id
_entity.type
_entity.pdbx_description
1 polymer ?
#
loop_
_entity_poly.entity_id
_entity_poly.type
_entity_poly.pdbx_seq_one_letter_code
_entity_poly.pdbx_strand_id
1 'polypeptide(L)'
;MLDSLPNRPSEANEKLSLMTRPLVRNVQGKTACIGSTDGHCVNIRVLERLSESTLSLSWHDPTSFNYSEQVWALCTARKRGTCALSGQAIRRGQPVYRPRRVGSSVPLNSGAMILALALTPAEQEASLVSE
;
A
#
# COMPACT_ATOMS: atom_id res chain seq x y z
N MET A 1 8.71 -70.84 -10.23
CA MET A 1 9.35 -69.56 -10.55
C MET A 1 9.14 -68.65 -9.35
N LEU A 2 10.26 -68.18 -8.79
CA LEU A 2 10.37 -67.21 -7.69
C LEU A 2 9.71 -65.88 -8.13
N ASP A 3 9.14 -64.99 -7.31
CA ASP A 3 9.65 -64.30 -6.12
C ASP A 3 8.46 -63.59 -5.42
N SER A 4 8.29 -63.73 -4.10
CA SER A 4 8.78 -62.78 -3.09
C SER A 4 8.15 -61.37 -3.19
N LEU A 5 6.96 -61.19 -2.58
CA LEU A 5 6.45 -59.87 -2.21
C LEU A 5 7.28 -59.32 -1.03
N PRO A 6 7.94 -58.16 -1.16
CA PRO A 6 8.62 -57.57 -0.02
C PRO A 6 7.63 -56.87 0.91
N ASN A 7 7.73 -57.25 2.18
CA ASN A 7 7.17 -56.61 3.35
C ASN A 7 7.96 -55.31 3.67
N ARG A 8 7.27 -54.21 4.03
CA ARG A 8 7.80 -53.21 4.97
C ARG A 8 6.69 -52.25 5.46
N PRO A 9 6.20 -52.40 6.70
CA PRO A 9 5.76 -51.28 7.49
C PRO A 9 6.99 -50.67 8.19
N SER A 10 7.07 -49.34 8.24
CA SER A 10 7.95 -48.65 9.18
C SER A 10 7.38 -47.25 9.39
N GLU A 11 6.57 -47.12 10.44
CA GLU A 11 6.38 -45.85 11.12
C GLU A 11 7.76 -45.37 11.61
N ALA A 12 8.13 -44.14 11.27
CA ALA A 12 8.97 -43.30 12.12
C ALA A 12 9.01 -41.86 11.58
N ASN A 13 8.71 -40.95 12.51
CA ASN A 13 9.22 -39.58 12.58
C ASN A 13 8.39 -38.47 11.91
N GLU A 14 7.30 -38.16 12.59
CA GLU A 14 6.98 -36.82 13.10
C GLU A 14 8.14 -35.78 13.07
N LYS A 15 7.74 -34.52 12.86
CA LYS A 15 8.47 -33.26 13.15
C LYS A 15 9.61 -32.88 12.19
N LEU A 16 9.28 -32.04 11.19
CA LEU A 16 9.76 -30.64 11.12
C LEU A 16 9.21 -29.93 9.88
N SER A 17 8.08 -29.23 9.99
CA SER A 17 7.85 -27.99 9.20
C SER A 17 6.69 -27.16 9.76
N LEU A 18 6.69 -26.97 11.10
CA LEU A 18 5.77 -26.07 11.78
C LEU A 18 6.49 -24.89 12.44
N MET A 19 7.59 -24.39 11.88
CA MET A 19 8.22 -23.20 12.46
C MET A 19 8.92 -22.34 11.41
N THR A 20 8.14 -21.57 10.66
CA THR A 20 8.53 -20.19 10.39
C THR A 20 7.27 -19.35 10.13
N ARG A 21 6.51 -19.11 11.20
CA ARG A 21 5.52 -18.03 11.22
C ARG A 21 6.34 -16.75 11.44
N PRO A 22 6.44 -15.82 10.48
CA PRO A 22 7.09 -14.56 10.75
C PRO A 22 6.21 -13.80 11.76
N LEU A 23 6.74 -13.59 12.96
CA LEU A 23 6.21 -12.68 13.99
C LEU A 23 6.43 -11.22 13.56
N VAL A 24 6.11 -10.86 12.32
CA VAL A 24 5.90 -9.44 12.03
C VAL A 24 4.54 -9.14 12.62
N ARG A 25 4.54 -8.53 13.81
CA ARG A 25 3.38 -7.80 14.32
C ARG A 25 3.00 -6.82 13.23
N ASN A 26 2.03 -7.21 12.41
CA ASN A 26 1.38 -6.30 11.50
C ASN A 26 0.60 -5.36 12.40
N VAL A 27 1.24 -4.29 12.84
CA VAL A 27 0.58 -3.17 13.48
C VAL A 27 -0.42 -2.70 12.43
N GLN A 28 -1.67 -3.12 12.59
CA GLN A 28 -2.79 -2.49 11.93
C GLN A 28 -2.80 -1.05 12.45
N GLY A 29 -2.01 -0.19 11.82
CA GLY A 29 -2.24 1.23 11.84
C GLY A 29 -3.66 1.38 11.31
N LYS A 30 -4.57 1.72 12.21
CA LYS A 30 -5.94 2.13 11.88
C LYS A 30 -5.82 3.35 10.98
N THR A 31 -5.67 3.15 9.68
CA THR A 31 -5.97 4.19 8.69
C THR A 31 -7.49 4.17 8.53
N ALA A 32 -8.14 4.91 9.42
CA ALA A 32 -9.57 5.17 9.35
C ALA A 32 -9.88 5.82 7.99
N CYS A 33 -10.73 5.18 7.20
CA CYS A 33 -11.40 5.80 6.08
C CYS A 33 -12.34 6.88 6.62
N ILE A 34 -11.90 8.15 6.56
CA ILE A 34 -12.74 9.30 6.91
C ILE A 34 -13.19 9.97 5.60
N GLY A 35 -14.42 9.65 5.16
CA GLY A 35 -15.15 10.44 4.16
C GLY A 35 -15.94 9.64 3.12
N SER A 36 -17.28 9.57 3.31
CA SER A 36 -18.27 8.91 2.43
C SER A 36 -18.59 9.67 1.15
N THR A 37 -18.54 8.97 0.01
CA THR A 37 -19.68 8.53 -0.83
C THR A 37 -19.18 7.33 -1.64
N ASP A 38 -19.74 6.14 -1.42
CA ASP A 38 -19.26 4.84 -1.94
C ASP A 38 -17.83 4.43 -1.54
N GLY A 39 -17.71 3.93 -0.31
CA GLY A 39 -17.14 2.61 0.04
C GLY A 39 -15.75 2.16 -0.45
N HIS A 40 -15.00 2.94 -1.22
CA HIS A 40 -13.72 2.52 -1.77
C HIS A 40 -12.58 2.83 -0.80
N CYS A 41 -12.39 1.92 0.15
CA CYS A 41 -11.29 1.97 1.10
C CYS A 41 -10.02 1.45 0.43
N VAL A 42 -9.33 2.30 -0.35
CA VAL A 42 -7.99 1.99 -0.85
C VAL A 42 -6.98 2.07 0.31
N ASN A 43 -6.15 1.04 0.44
CA ASN A 43 -5.03 1.07 1.39
C ASN A 43 -3.77 1.51 0.65
N ILE A 44 -3.21 2.64 1.07
CA ILE A 44 -2.04 3.25 0.45
C ILE A 44 -0.95 3.34 1.51
N ARG A 45 0.25 2.82 1.21
CA ARG A 45 1.41 2.94 2.09
C ARG A 45 2.60 3.47 1.31
N VAL A 46 3.19 4.59 1.75
CA VAL A 46 4.46 5.05 1.20
C VAL A 46 5.55 4.05 1.61
N LEU A 47 6.32 3.59 0.63
CA LEU A 47 7.41 2.63 0.83
C LEU A 47 8.74 3.38 0.94
N GLU A 48 9.02 4.27 -0.01
CA GLU A 48 10.26 5.03 -0.07
C GLU A 48 10.05 6.40 -0.72
N ARG A 49 10.80 7.41 -0.28
CA ARG A 49 10.88 8.70 -0.95
C ARG A 49 12.12 8.70 -1.85
N LEU A 50 11.90 8.56 -3.16
CA LEU A 50 12.96 8.46 -4.16
C LEU A 50 13.62 9.81 -4.48
N SER A 51 12.88 10.91 -4.34
CA SER A 51 13.38 12.29 -4.43
C SER A 51 12.39 13.25 -3.76
N GLU A 52 12.67 14.57 -3.78
CA GLU A 52 11.72 15.58 -3.31
C GLU A 52 10.37 15.51 -4.05
N SER A 53 10.42 15.19 -5.34
CA SER A 53 9.26 15.18 -6.24
C SER A 53 8.77 13.78 -6.60
N THR A 54 9.40 12.70 -6.12
CA THR A 54 9.06 11.32 -6.51
C THR A 54 9.10 10.38 -5.31
N LEU A 55 8.17 9.44 -5.26
CA LEU A 55 8.09 8.42 -4.21
C LEU A 55 7.61 7.08 -4.76
N SER A 56 7.94 6.00 -4.07
CA SER A 56 7.33 4.69 -4.26
C SER A 56 6.29 4.43 -3.16
N LEU A 57 5.17 3.83 -3.55
CA LEU A 57 4.12 3.42 -2.62
C LEU A 57 3.50 2.09 -3.03
N SER A 58 2.87 1.41 -2.08
CA SER A 58 1.96 0.30 -2.36
C SER A 58 0.52 0.80 -2.40
N TRP A 59 -0.27 0.23 -3.30
CA TRP A 59 -1.67 0.55 -3.51
C TRP A 59 -2.48 -0.74 -3.50
N HIS A 60 -3.34 -0.89 -2.51
CA HIS A 60 -4.23 -2.04 -2.43
C HIS A 60 -5.68 -1.57 -2.50
N ASP A 61 -6.33 -1.90 -3.60
CA ASP A 61 -7.76 -1.71 -3.78
C ASP A 61 -8.50 -3.04 -3.56
N PRO A 62 -9.38 -3.16 -2.55
CA PRO A 62 -10.06 -4.42 -2.24
C PRO A 62 -11.05 -4.87 -3.31
N THR A 63 -11.42 -4.02 -4.27
CA THR A 63 -12.43 -4.34 -5.29
C THR A 63 -11.84 -4.47 -6.70
N SER A 64 -10.60 -4.01 -6.90
CA SER A 64 -10.03 -3.82 -8.22
C SER A 64 -8.68 -4.53 -8.37
N PHE A 65 -7.60 -3.88 -7.93
CA PHE A 65 -6.23 -4.34 -8.18
C PHE A 65 -5.29 -3.99 -7.03
N ASN A 66 -4.15 -4.68 -7.01
CA ASN A 66 -3.04 -4.40 -6.13
C ASN A 66 -1.80 -4.00 -6.94
N TYR A 67 -1.15 -2.92 -6.53
CA TYR A 67 0.23 -2.61 -6.91
C TYR A 67 1.10 -2.70 -5.66
N SER A 68 2.00 -3.68 -5.62
CA SER A 68 2.91 -3.88 -4.49
C SER A 68 3.89 -2.73 -4.35
N GLU A 69 4.38 -2.21 -5.48
CA GLU A 69 5.26 -1.06 -5.56
C GLU A 69 4.96 -0.27 -6.84
N GLN A 70 4.74 1.04 -6.69
CA GLN A 70 4.46 1.93 -7.81
C GLN A 70 5.09 3.30 -7.57
N VAL A 71 5.71 3.86 -8.61
CA VAL A 71 6.33 5.19 -8.57
C VAL A 71 5.29 6.27 -8.84
N TRP A 72 5.28 7.30 -8.02
CA TRP A 72 4.40 8.47 -8.09
C TRP A 72 5.22 9.75 -8.14
N ALA A 73 4.80 10.68 -8.99
CA ALA A 73 5.49 11.96 -9.21
C ALA A 73 4.61 13.15 -8.81
N LEU A 74 5.25 14.16 -8.21
CA LEU A 74 4.66 15.42 -7.83
C LEU A 74 4.33 16.24 -9.08
N CYS A 75 3.13 16.79 -9.12
CA CYS A 75 2.67 17.67 -10.18
C CYS A 75 1.56 18.59 -9.69
N THR A 76 1.16 19.54 -10.54
CA THR A 76 0.03 20.42 -10.26
C THR A 76 -1.28 19.78 -10.73
N ALA A 77 -2.29 19.78 -9.86
CA ALA A 77 -3.62 19.23 -10.16
C ALA A 77 -4.27 20.01 -11.32
N ARG A 78 -4.45 19.33 -12.47
CA ARG A 78 -5.09 19.90 -13.66
C ARG A 78 -6.62 19.92 -13.59
N LYS A 79 -7.22 19.13 -12.70
CA LYS A 79 -8.67 19.05 -12.49
C LYS A 79 -8.99 18.94 -10.99
N ARG A 80 -10.25 19.20 -10.64
CA ARG A 80 -10.76 18.89 -9.30
C ARG A 80 -10.79 17.37 -9.09
N GLY A 81 -10.75 16.93 -7.84
CA GLY A 81 -10.95 15.53 -7.47
C GLY A 81 -10.82 15.34 -5.98
N THR A 82 -10.49 14.12 -5.56
CA THR A 82 -10.39 13.73 -4.16
C THR A 82 -9.03 13.11 -3.89
N CYS A 83 -8.44 13.42 -2.74
CA CYS A 83 -7.23 12.80 -2.27
C CYS A 83 -7.52 11.35 -1.91
N ALA A 84 -6.89 10.41 -2.60
CA ALA A 84 -7.08 8.99 -2.36
C ALA A 84 -6.60 8.53 -0.96
N LEU A 85 -5.67 9.27 -0.37
CA LEU A 85 -5.13 8.95 0.96
C LEU A 85 -5.97 9.54 2.10
N SER A 86 -6.38 10.80 1.99
CA SER A 86 -7.03 11.54 3.09
C SER A 86 -8.51 11.82 2.89
N GLY A 87 -9.08 11.48 1.73
CA GLY A 87 -10.47 11.81 1.38
C GLY A 87 -10.74 13.30 1.13
N GLN A 88 -9.75 14.17 1.31
CA GLN A 88 -9.91 15.62 1.17
C GLN A 88 -10.13 16.05 -0.29
N ALA A 89 -10.94 17.09 -0.49
CA ALA A 89 -11.17 17.64 -1.82
C ALA A 89 -9.92 18.33 -2.37
N ILE A 90 -9.60 18.06 -3.63
CA ILE A 90 -8.47 18.63 -4.38
C ILE A 90 -8.99 19.69 -5.34
N ARG A 91 -8.40 20.89 -5.25
CA ARG A 91 -8.67 21.99 -6.19
C ARG A 91 -7.63 22.00 -7.33
N ARG A 92 -8.02 22.57 -8.48
CA ARG A 92 -7.08 22.85 -9.57
C ARG A 92 -5.96 23.76 -9.05
N GLY A 93 -4.72 23.50 -9.44
CA GLY A 93 -3.56 24.28 -9.00
C GLY A 93 -2.87 23.73 -7.74
N GLN A 94 -3.46 22.78 -7.01
CA GLN A 94 -2.81 22.23 -5.83
C GLN A 94 -1.72 21.19 -6.17
N PRO A 95 -0.66 21.10 -5.33
CA PRO A 95 0.37 20.09 -5.48
C PRO A 95 -0.16 18.70 -5.12
N VAL A 96 -0.03 17.75 -6.04
CA VAL A 96 -0.50 16.37 -5.92
C VAL A 96 0.52 15.38 -6.47
N TYR A 97 0.63 14.21 -5.85
CA TYR A 97 1.29 13.07 -6.43
C TYR A 97 0.32 12.30 -7.34
N ARG A 98 0.81 11.83 -8.49
CA ARG A 98 0.09 10.95 -9.44
C ARG A 98 0.95 9.76 -9.85
N PRO A 99 0.35 8.61 -10.24
CA PRO A 99 1.11 7.48 -10.76
C PRO A 99 1.95 7.89 -11.96
N ARG A 100 3.23 7.54 -11.95
CA ARG A 100 4.12 7.72 -13.10
C ARG A 100 3.76 6.68 -14.16
N ARG A 101 3.62 7.11 -15.41
CA ARG A 101 3.42 6.19 -16.53
C ARG A 101 4.73 5.46 -16.84
N VAL A 102 4.66 4.16 -17.05
CA VAL A 102 5.78 3.32 -17.46
C VAL A 102 5.42 2.71 -18.81
N GLY A 103 6.16 3.08 -19.86
CA GLY A 103 5.86 2.64 -21.22
C GLY A 103 4.51 3.14 -21.74
N SER A 104 3.84 2.32 -22.55
CA SER A 104 2.57 2.65 -23.21
C SER A 104 1.33 2.26 -22.40
N SER A 105 1.46 1.43 -21.36
CA SER A 105 0.32 1.01 -20.55
C SER A 105 -0.10 2.09 -19.57
N VAL A 106 -1.41 2.34 -19.49
CA VAL A 106 -2.00 3.27 -18.52
C VAL A 106 -2.45 2.46 -17.30
N PRO A 107 -1.93 2.75 -16.09
CA PRO A 107 -2.35 2.01 -14.90
C PRO A 107 -3.82 2.33 -14.58
N LEU A 108 -4.51 1.37 -13.96
CA LEU A 108 -5.93 1.49 -13.64
C LEU A 108 -6.19 2.65 -12.66
N ASN A 109 -5.25 2.92 -11.75
CA ASN A 109 -5.27 4.10 -10.87
C ASN A 109 -4.74 5.39 -11.51
N SER A 110 -4.52 5.49 -12.83
CA SER A 110 -3.95 6.69 -13.47
C SER A 110 -4.73 7.99 -13.18
N GLY A 111 -6.02 7.86 -12.86
CA GLY A 111 -6.90 8.95 -12.45
C GLY A 111 -6.67 9.46 -11.02
N ALA A 112 -6.07 8.65 -10.16
CA ALA A 112 -5.89 8.91 -8.74
C ALA A 112 -4.95 10.11 -8.47
N MET A 113 -5.18 10.74 -7.32
CA MET A 113 -4.41 11.88 -6.83
C MET A 113 -4.22 11.74 -5.33
N ILE A 114 -3.03 12.08 -4.85
CA ILE A 114 -2.74 12.22 -3.42
C ILE A 114 -2.26 13.65 -3.19
N LEU A 115 -2.90 14.40 -2.29
CA LEU A 115 -2.42 15.74 -1.91
C LEU A 115 -1.01 15.64 -1.36
N ALA A 116 -0.12 16.53 -1.80
CA ALA A 116 1.25 16.56 -1.27
C ALA A 116 1.26 16.77 0.26
N LEU A 117 0.37 17.63 0.75
CA LEU A 117 0.17 17.87 2.19
C LEU A 117 -0.37 16.68 2.98
N ALA A 118 -0.97 15.68 2.31
CA ALA A 118 -1.39 14.45 3.00
C ALA A 118 -0.20 13.51 3.26
N LEU A 119 0.95 13.76 2.62
CA LEU A 119 2.19 12.99 2.74
C LEU A 119 3.32 13.77 3.41
N THR A 120 3.11 15.05 3.71
CA THR A 120 3.98 15.74 4.65
C THR A 120 3.71 15.17 6.03
N PRO A 121 4.75 14.86 6.82
CA PRO A 121 4.56 14.63 8.24
C PRO A 121 3.75 15.82 8.76
N ALA A 122 2.55 15.57 9.29
CA ALA A 122 2.02 16.53 10.24
C ALA A 122 3.09 16.61 11.32
N GLU A 123 3.56 17.81 11.67
CA GLU A 123 4.22 18.00 12.95
C GLU A 123 3.24 17.45 13.98
N GLN A 124 3.52 16.23 14.41
CA GLN A 124 2.71 15.50 15.36
C GLN A 124 2.88 16.29 16.66
N GLU A 125 1.88 17.10 16.98
CA GLU A 125 1.84 17.93 18.19
C GLU A 125 2.97 18.97 18.31
N ALA A 126 2.67 20.21 17.90
CA ALA A 126 3.10 21.34 18.72
C ALA A 126 2.48 21.16 20.13
N SER A 127 3.29 21.37 21.18
CA SER A 127 2.92 21.39 22.62
C SER A 127 2.97 20.06 23.38
N LEU A 128 4.18 19.64 23.77
CA LEU A 128 4.41 19.23 25.16
C LEU A 128 5.14 20.37 25.88
N VAL A 129 4.30 21.26 26.44
CA VAL A 129 4.50 22.08 27.63
C VAL A 129 5.75 22.96 27.68
N SER A 130 5.52 24.25 27.42
CA SER A 130 6.26 25.31 28.09
C SER A 130 6.09 25.18 29.60
N GLU A 131 7.18 24.90 30.32
CA GLU A 131 7.61 25.54 31.58
C GLU A 131 8.98 24.98 32.01
#